data_AF-D5RTU5-F1
#
_entry.id   AF-D5RTU5-F1
#
_cell.length_a   1.000
_cell.length_b   1.000
_cell.length_c   1.000
_cell.angle_alpha   90.00
_cell.angle_beta   90.00
_cell.angle_gamma   90.00
#
_symmetry.space_group_name_H-M   'P 1'
#
loop_
_entity.id
_entity.type
_entity.pdbx_description
1 polymer ?
#
loop_
_entity_poly.entity_id
_entity_poly.type
_entity_poly.pdbx_seq_one_letter_code
_entity_poly.pdbx_strand_id
1 'polypeptide(L)'
;LAAALVVAGDNGEERIRRALWPSLHAAPLAAPALRLEAWVTPPAYTGAAPIFLDPAGGALTVPQGARLQIALSGGRGGVPELRRDEVAAPMPQLEPGSYAAEAVLERGERVAILRDGRELAAWSFGVQADAPPSVAFAEPPEPSGRGLSIRLPWRAEDDWGVAALRAEIRLAARPEGGALVLDLPLPGGNPRQLRGVAQPDLSAHPWAGLPVQIRLIARDGAQQEGWSVPAGLTLPERSFTHPVARALMELRKGLSVDPAAREPARLGLDALAARPEAFENDITTFLALRVTRHRLQRDRRPEAVVEAQGLMWQIAVALEEGRTDRTARALAEAREALREALAEAER
;
A
#
# COMPACT_ATOMS: atom_id res chain seq x y z
N LEU A 1 -27.83 -57.48 54.84
CA LEU A 1 -28.51 -56.27 55.37
C LEU A 1 -27.96 -55.79 56.72
N ALA A 2 -27.46 -56.65 57.61
CA ALA A 2 -26.82 -56.20 58.86
C ALA A 2 -25.36 -55.67 58.69
N ALA A 3 -24.67 -56.00 57.59
CA ALA A 3 -23.29 -55.58 57.34
C ALA A 3 -23.13 -54.19 56.67
N ALA A 4 -24.22 -53.54 56.25
CA ALA A 4 -24.19 -52.19 55.67
C ALA A 4 -24.37 -51.07 56.70
N LEU A 5 -24.70 -51.42 57.96
CA LEU A 5 -25.03 -50.45 59.01
C LEU A 5 -23.80 -49.93 59.79
N VAL A 6 -22.61 -50.50 59.60
CA VAL A 6 -21.42 -50.20 60.43
C VAL A 6 -20.40 -49.30 59.71
N VAL A 7 -20.58 -49.00 58.42
CA VAL A 7 -19.65 -48.15 57.64
C VAL A 7 -20.19 -46.74 57.37
N ALA A 8 -21.46 -46.48 57.67
CA ALA A 8 -22.01 -45.12 57.67
C ALA A 8 -22.04 -44.64 59.12
N GLY A 9 -21.12 -43.74 59.49
CA GLY A 9 -21.09 -43.08 60.79
C GLY A 9 -22.38 -42.28 61.09
N ASP A 10 -22.29 -41.34 62.04
CA ASP A 10 -23.35 -40.55 62.71
C ASP A 10 -24.46 -39.88 61.85
N ASN A 11 -24.47 -40.07 60.52
CA ASN A 11 -25.43 -39.54 59.57
C ASN A 11 -26.38 -40.60 58.97
N GLY A 12 -26.37 -41.85 59.45
CA GLY A 12 -27.24 -42.92 58.94
C GLY A 12 -28.73 -42.63 59.13
N GLU A 13 -29.11 -42.12 60.30
CA GLU A 13 -30.49 -41.77 60.66
C GLU A 13 -31.00 -40.57 59.84
N GLU A 14 -30.15 -39.56 59.66
CA GLU A 14 -30.45 -38.36 58.86
C GLU A 14 -30.66 -38.67 57.37
N ARG A 15 -29.95 -39.68 56.85
CA ARG A 15 -30.10 -40.16 55.46
C ARG A 15 -31.39 -40.93 55.23
N ILE A 16 -31.81 -41.76 56.17
CA ILE A 16 -33.09 -42.47 56.09
C ILE A 16 -34.26 -41.48 56.22
N ARG A 17 -34.14 -40.50 57.12
CA ARG A 17 -35.14 -39.42 57.29
C ARG A 17 -35.32 -38.59 56.02
N ARG A 18 -34.24 -38.23 55.32
CA ARG A 18 -34.29 -37.50 54.04
C ARG A 18 -34.82 -38.33 52.87
N ALA A 19 -34.69 -39.66 52.91
CA ALA A 19 -35.27 -40.55 51.91
C ALA A 19 -36.79 -40.70 52.06
N LEU A 20 -37.30 -40.63 53.30
CA LEU A 20 -38.73 -40.77 53.61
C LEU A 20 -39.48 -39.43 53.60
N TRP A 21 -38.79 -38.32 53.85
CA TRP A 21 -39.30 -36.95 53.68
C TRP A 21 -38.37 -36.14 52.76
N PRO A 22 -38.55 -36.23 51.43
CA PRO A 22 -37.87 -35.33 50.52
C PRO A 22 -38.28 -33.90 50.89
N SER A 23 -37.32 -33.09 51.31
CA SER A 23 -37.54 -31.67 51.55
C SER A 23 -37.83 -31.01 50.20
N LEU A 24 -39.11 -30.72 49.93
CA LEU A 24 -39.55 -29.97 48.75
C LEU A 24 -39.12 -28.49 48.79
N HIS A 25 -38.45 -28.07 49.86
CA HIS A 25 -37.82 -26.77 49.99
C HIS A 25 -36.32 -26.90 49.68
N ALA A 26 -35.99 -27.29 48.45
CA ALA A 26 -34.73 -26.86 47.88
C ALA A 26 -34.80 -25.33 47.83
N ALA A 27 -34.05 -24.65 48.71
CA ALA A 27 -33.85 -23.22 48.58
C ALA A 27 -33.43 -22.97 47.12
N PRO A 28 -34.13 -22.10 46.37
CA PRO A 28 -33.78 -21.89 44.97
C PRO A 28 -32.32 -21.47 44.96
N LEU A 29 -31.47 -22.26 44.29
CA LEU A 29 -30.10 -21.87 43.99
C LEU A 29 -30.15 -20.40 43.57
N ALA A 30 -29.53 -19.53 44.35
CA ALA A 30 -29.53 -18.11 44.06
C ALA A 30 -29.04 -17.97 42.62
N ALA A 31 -29.87 -17.38 41.76
CA ALA A 31 -29.47 -17.21 40.37
C ALA A 31 -28.18 -16.38 40.39
N PRO A 32 -27.18 -16.72 39.58
CA PRO A 32 -25.94 -15.96 39.53
C PRO A 32 -26.27 -14.48 39.29
N ALA A 33 -25.55 -13.59 39.97
CA ALA A 33 -25.77 -12.15 39.84
C ALA A 33 -25.71 -11.71 38.37
N LEU A 34 -26.57 -10.76 38.01
CA LEU A 34 -26.59 -10.21 36.66
C LEU A 34 -25.25 -9.50 36.39
N ARG A 35 -24.56 -9.90 35.31
CA ARG A 35 -23.35 -9.25 34.82
C ARG A 35 -23.53 -8.89 33.37
N LEU A 36 -23.42 -7.59 33.09
CA LEU A 36 -23.46 -7.02 31.76
C LEU A 36 -22.08 -6.45 31.44
N GLU A 37 -21.46 -6.97 30.40
CA GLU A 37 -20.22 -6.46 29.84
C GLU A 37 -20.50 -6.03 28.41
N ALA A 38 -20.09 -4.82 28.07
CA ALA A 38 -20.20 -4.32 26.71
C ALA A 38 -18.94 -3.53 26.36
N TRP A 39 -18.46 -3.69 25.15
CA TRP A 39 -17.33 -2.93 24.64
C TRP A 39 -17.47 -2.68 23.15
N VAL A 40 -16.85 -1.61 22.68
CA VAL A 40 -16.78 -1.27 21.26
C VAL A 40 -15.34 -1.46 20.79
N THR A 41 -15.18 -2.21 19.71
CA THR A 41 -13.90 -2.39 19.04
C THR A 41 -13.88 -1.53 17.77
N PRO A 42 -13.07 -0.47 17.71
CA PRO A 42 -12.90 0.33 16.50
C PRO A 42 -12.34 -0.51 15.34
N PRO A 43 -12.55 -0.09 14.08
CA PRO A 43 -11.93 -0.76 12.93
C PRO A 43 -10.40 -0.82 13.06
N ALA A 44 -9.79 -1.91 12.59
CA ALA A 44 -8.35 -2.16 12.76
C ALA A 44 -7.46 -1.04 12.21
N TYR A 45 -7.88 -0.38 11.12
CA TYR A 45 -7.12 0.69 10.49
C TYR A 45 -6.93 1.92 11.39
N THR A 46 -7.82 2.13 12.37
CA THR A 46 -7.75 3.26 13.30
C THR A 46 -6.65 3.10 14.36
N GLY A 47 -6.16 1.88 14.59
CA GLY A 47 -5.20 1.56 15.64
C GLY A 47 -5.71 1.82 17.08
N ALA A 48 -7.01 2.13 17.25
CA ALA A 48 -7.58 2.47 18.54
C ALA A 48 -7.88 1.23 19.39
N ALA A 49 -7.68 1.34 20.71
CA ALA A 49 -7.97 0.27 21.64
C ALA A 49 -9.49 0.07 21.82
N PRO A 50 -9.95 -1.15 22.19
CA PRO A 50 -11.33 -1.38 22.56
C PRO A 50 -11.79 -0.49 23.73
N ILE A 51 -13.02 0.02 23.64
CA ILE A 51 -13.62 0.92 24.61
C ILE A 51 -14.68 0.14 25.40
N PHE A 52 -14.45 -0.08 26.69
CA PHE A 52 -15.44 -0.70 27.57
C PHE A 52 -16.53 0.30 27.95
N LEU A 53 -17.78 -0.15 27.94
CA LEU A 53 -18.94 0.67 28.20
C LEU A 53 -19.39 0.54 29.65
N ASP A 54 -19.78 1.67 30.25
CA ASP A 54 -20.39 1.69 31.57
C ASP A 54 -21.87 1.23 31.48
N PRO A 55 -22.29 0.19 32.21
CA PRO A 55 -23.69 -0.24 32.28
C PRO A 55 -24.67 0.86 32.76
N ALA A 56 -24.20 1.90 33.46
CA ALA A 56 -25.02 3.06 33.81
C ALA A 56 -25.48 3.88 32.60
N GLY A 57 -24.89 3.63 31.42
CA GLY A 57 -25.21 4.27 30.16
C GLY A 57 -24.29 5.45 29.83
N GLY A 58 -24.58 6.14 28.73
CA GLY A 58 -23.82 7.31 28.29
C GLY A 58 -23.90 7.57 26.80
N ALA A 59 -23.18 8.60 26.36
CA ALA A 59 -23.04 8.92 24.94
C ALA A 59 -21.55 8.90 24.55
N LEU A 60 -21.24 8.30 23.40
CA LEU A 60 -19.87 8.25 22.88
C LEU A 60 -19.85 8.28 21.35
N THR A 61 -18.79 8.84 20.78
CA THR A 61 -18.59 8.85 19.33
C THR A 61 -17.53 7.82 18.97
N VAL A 62 -17.82 6.97 17.99
CA VAL A 62 -16.91 5.94 17.46
C VAL A 62 -16.69 6.11 15.96
N PRO A 63 -15.59 5.57 15.42
CA PRO A 63 -15.40 5.49 13.97
C PRO A 63 -16.51 4.64 13.33
N GLN A 64 -16.89 4.99 12.11
CA GLN A 64 -17.83 4.20 11.32
C GLN A 64 -17.34 2.76 11.14
N GLY A 65 -18.25 1.79 11.24
CA GLY A 65 -17.91 0.38 11.15
C GLY A 65 -17.33 -0.20 12.44
N ALA A 66 -17.30 0.55 13.54
CA ALA A 66 -16.95 0.02 14.86
C ALA A 66 -17.93 -1.08 15.28
N ARG A 67 -17.39 -2.10 15.94
CA ARG A 67 -18.13 -3.31 16.34
C ARG A 67 -18.46 -3.26 17.83
N LEU A 68 -19.73 -3.16 18.15
CA LEU A 68 -20.27 -3.29 19.50
C LEU A 68 -20.45 -4.77 19.84
N GLN A 69 -19.87 -5.19 20.96
CA GLN A 69 -19.98 -6.55 21.50
C GLN A 69 -20.56 -6.48 22.90
N ILE A 70 -21.53 -7.33 23.18
CA ILE A 70 -22.29 -7.33 24.43
C ILE A 70 -22.41 -8.76 24.93
N ALA A 71 -22.06 -8.97 26.19
CA ALA A 71 -22.22 -10.22 26.91
C ALA A 71 -23.07 -9.97 28.16
N LEU A 72 -24.14 -10.76 28.30
CA LEU A 72 -25.03 -10.70 29.46
C LEU A 72 -25.13 -12.09 30.07
N SER A 73 -24.70 -12.21 31.33
CA SER A 73 -24.76 -13.46 32.07
C SER A 73 -25.53 -13.31 33.38
N GLY A 74 -26.20 -14.39 33.78
CA GLY A 74 -26.96 -14.46 35.03
C GLY A 74 -28.20 -13.57 35.06
N GLY A 75 -28.67 -13.30 36.26
CA GLY A 75 -29.97 -12.72 36.53
C GLY A 75 -31.13 -13.71 36.34
N ARG A 76 -32.32 -13.28 36.74
CA ARG A 76 -33.59 -13.98 36.50
C ARG A 76 -34.38 -13.21 35.44
N GLY A 77 -35.19 -13.90 34.66
CA GLY A 77 -36.05 -13.28 33.65
C GLY A 77 -36.06 -14.03 32.32
N GLY A 78 -36.79 -13.49 31.36
CA GLY A 78 -36.87 -13.99 30.00
C GLY A 78 -35.61 -13.75 29.17
N VAL A 79 -35.69 -14.10 27.88
CA VAL A 79 -34.63 -13.85 26.92
C VAL A 79 -34.41 -12.34 26.79
N PRO A 80 -33.19 -11.82 27.00
CA PRO A 80 -32.90 -10.41 26.85
C PRO A 80 -33.00 -9.99 25.38
N GLU A 81 -33.34 -8.73 25.16
CA GLU A 81 -33.49 -8.12 23.83
C GLU A 81 -32.46 -7.00 23.65
N LEU A 82 -31.83 -6.97 22.49
CA LEU A 82 -31.05 -5.85 22.00
C LEU A 82 -31.98 -4.93 21.20
N ARG A 83 -32.22 -3.73 21.71
CA ARG A 83 -32.98 -2.69 21.01
C ARG A 83 -32.02 -1.68 20.39
N ARG A 84 -32.11 -1.51 19.07
CA ARG A 84 -31.41 -0.51 18.28
C ARG A 84 -32.43 0.47 17.73
N ASP A 85 -32.46 1.68 18.27
CA ASP A 85 -33.52 2.66 18.08
C ASP A 85 -34.92 2.04 18.31
N GLU A 86 -35.71 1.88 17.24
CA GLU A 86 -37.06 1.31 17.29
C GLU A 86 -37.10 -0.21 17.08
N VAL A 87 -36.00 -0.84 16.67
CA VAL A 87 -35.93 -2.26 16.32
C VAL A 87 -35.39 -3.06 17.50
N ALA A 88 -36.19 -3.96 18.05
CA ALA A 88 -35.77 -4.90 19.08
C ALA A 88 -35.59 -6.32 18.50
N ALA A 89 -34.51 -6.99 18.90
CA ALA A 89 -34.25 -8.38 18.54
C ALA A 89 -33.80 -9.17 19.78
N PRO A 90 -34.27 -10.42 19.96
CA PRO A 90 -33.81 -11.27 21.05
C PRO A 90 -32.32 -11.58 20.91
N MET A 91 -31.57 -11.53 22.01
CA MET A 91 -30.15 -11.87 22.01
C MET A 91 -29.98 -13.39 21.93
N PRO A 92 -29.12 -13.90 21.03
CA PRO A 92 -28.73 -15.30 21.00
C PRO A 92 -28.20 -15.79 22.36
N GLN A 93 -28.61 -16.99 22.76
CA GLN A 93 -28.09 -17.67 23.94
C GLN A 93 -26.81 -18.42 23.56
N LEU A 94 -25.72 -18.18 24.31
CA LEU A 94 -24.46 -18.92 24.17
C LEU A 94 -24.45 -20.16 25.05
N GLU A 95 -24.87 -19.99 26.30
CA GLU A 95 -24.96 -21.05 27.32
C GLU A 95 -26.21 -20.81 28.18
N PRO A 96 -26.68 -21.80 28.96
CA PRO A 96 -27.82 -21.59 29.86
C PRO A 96 -27.59 -20.40 30.80
N GLY A 97 -28.39 -19.34 30.61
CA GLY A 97 -28.27 -18.08 31.37
C GLY A 97 -27.18 -17.11 30.89
N SER A 98 -26.56 -17.34 29.72
CA SER A 98 -25.58 -16.47 29.08
C SER A 98 -25.99 -16.11 27.65
N TYR A 99 -25.97 -14.83 27.32
CA TYR A 99 -26.42 -14.29 26.04
C TYR A 99 -25.37 -13.34 25.48
N ALA A 100 -25.23 -13.31 24.16
CA ALA A 100 -24.35 -12.36 23.50
C ALA A 100 -24.99 -11.77 22.26
N ALA A 101 -24.63 -10.54 21.96
CA ALA A 101 -25.02 -9.87 20.75
C ALA A 101 -23.86 -9.05 20.19
N GLU A 102 -23.85 -8.91 18.87
CA GLU A 102 -22.91 -8.08 18.15
C GLU A 102 -23.68 -7.15 17.22
N ALA A 103 -23.20 -5.92 17.09
CA ALA A 103 -23.72 -4.95 16.14
C ALA A 103 -22.59 -4.13 15.52
N VAL A 104 -22.71 -3.80 14.24
CA VAL A 104 -21.84 -2.82 13.58
C VAL A 104 -22.52 -1.46 13.61
N LEU A 105 -21.77 -0.46 14.04
CA LEU A 105 -22.21 0.93 14.20
C LEU A 105 -21.88 1.71 12.91
N GLU A 106 -22.86 1.83 12.02
CA GLU A 106 -22.73 2.53 10.73
C GLU A 106 -23.21 3.98 10.77
N ARG A 107 -24.11 4.28 11.69
CA ARG A 107 -24.71 5.61 11.87
C ARG A 107 -24.98 5.82 13.34
N GLY A 108 -25.24 7.08 13.72
CA GLY A 108 -25.65 7.38 15.08
C GLY A 108 -26.96 6.66 15.44
N GLU A 109 -26.98 5.97 16.57
CA GLU A 109 -28.13 5.18 17.04
C GLU A 109 -28.10 5.01 18.56
N ARG A 110 -29.27 4.77 19.16
CA ARG A 110 -29.38 4.39 20.57
C ARG A 110 -29.48 2.86 20.67
N VAL A 111 -28.58 2.26 21.43
CA VAL A 111 -28.62 0.82 21.72
C VAL A 111 -28.97 0.61 23.18
N ALA A 112 -30.01 -0.19 23.44
CA ALA A 112 -30.48 -0.53 24.77
C ALA A 112 -30.59 -2.05 24.94
N ILE A 113 -30.30 -2.53 26.15
CA ILE A 113 -30.53 -3.91 26.55
C ILE A 113 -31.78 -3.96 27.40
N LEU A 114 -32.76 -4.76 27.00
CA LEU A 114 -33.98 -4.97 27.74
C LEU A 114 -34.09 -6.41 28.22
N ARG A 115 -34.72 -6.61 29.37
CA ARG A 115 -35.16 -7.93 29.82
C ARG A 115 -36.50 -7.78 30.51
N ASP A 116 -37.49 -8.55 30.07
CA ASP A 116 -38.87 -8.49 30.57
C ASP A 116 -39.45 -7.06 30.53
N GLY A 117 -39.14 -6.30 29.47
CA GLY A 117 -39.58 -4.91 29.29
C GLY A 117 -38.82 -3.88 30.13
N ARG A 118 -37.90 -4.29 31.01
CA ARG A 118 -37.04 -3.38 31.78
C ARG A 118 -35.74 -3.11 31.03
N GLU A 119 -35.42 -1.84 30.86
CA GLU A 119 -34.10 -1.42 30.35
C GLU A 119 -33.03 -1.66 31.42
N LEU A 120 -32.03 -2.48 31.08
CA LEU A 120 -30.88 -2.82 31.92
C LEU A 120 -29.73 -1.84 31.74
N ALA A 121 -29.48 -1.41 30.50
CA ALA A 121 -28.49 -0.41 30.12
C ALA A 121 -28.86 0.20 28.77
N ALA A 122 -28.40 1.42 28.51
CA ALA A 122 -28.52 2.03 27.20
C ALA A 122 -27.40 3.04 26.91
N TRP A 123 -26.96 3.04 25.66
CA TRP A 123 -25.91 3.90 25.14
C TRP A 123 -26.38 4.61 23.88
N SER A 124 -25.95 5.86 23.72
CA SER A 124 -26.16 6.63 22.49
C SER A 124 -24.84 6.76 21.75
N PHE A 125 -24.77 6.19 20.56
CA PHE A 125 -23.58 6.24 19.72
C PHE A 125 -23.69 7.37 18.70
N GLY A 126 -22.66 8.20 18.63
CA GLY A 126 -22.34 8.99 17.45
C GLY A 126 -21.38 8.22 16.56
N VAL A 127 -21.45 8.42 15.25
CA VAL A 127 -20.54 7.79 14.28
C VAL A 127 -19.77 8.86 13.52
N GLN A 128 -18.45 8.76 13.53
CA GLN A 128 -17.55 9.58 12.70
C GLN A 128 -17.23 8.82 11.41
N ALA A 129 -17.68 9.36 10.28
CA ALA A 129 -17.34 8.82 8.96
C ALA A 129 -15.84 9.03 8.68
N ASP A 130 -15.25 8.04 8.02
CA ASP A 130 -13.85 8.08 7.59
C ASP A 130 -13.70 8.97 6.35
N ALA A 131 -12.68 9.82 6.32
CA ALA A 131 -12.44 10.73 5.20
C ALA A 131 -11.30 10.17 4.32
N PRO A 132 -11.39 10.29 2.98
CA PRO A 132 -10.26 9.88 2.15
C PRO A 132 -9.04 10.77 2.44
N PRO A 133 -7.82 10.23 2.29
CA PRO A 133 -6.60 10.98 2.58
C PRO A 133 -6.46 12.18 1.62
N SER A 134 -5.78 13.22 2.07
CA SER A 134 -5.41 14.38 1.25
C SER A 134 -3.93 14.33 0.92
N VAL A 135 -3.56 14.62 -0.34
CA VAL A 135 -2.17 14.59 -0.80
C VAL A 135 -1.87 15.70 -1.78
N ALA A 136 -0.69 16.31 -1.65
CA ALA A 136 -0.25 17.38 -2.53
C ALA A 136 1.27 17.40 -2.68
N PHE A 137 1.73 17.99 -3.78
CA PHE A 137 3.12 18.42 -3.89
C PHE A 137 3.37 19.55 -2.88
N ALA A 138 4.42 19.42 -2.07
CA ALA A 138 4.81 20.47 -1.12
C ALA A 138 5.45 21.66 -1.86
N GLU A 139 6.17 21.37 -2.93
CA GLU A 139 6.76 22.27 -3.91
C GLU A 139 6.60 21.63 -5.29
N PRO A 140 6.59 22.40 -6.40
CA PRO A 140 6.53 21.81 -7.74
C PRO A 140 7.64 20.76 -7.95
N PRO A 141 7.33 19.61 -8.58
CA PRO A 141 8.36 18.63 -8.89
C PRO A 141 9.38 19.20 -9.88
N GLU A 142 10.64 18.89 -9.67
CA GLU A 142 11.75 19.45 -10.46
C GLU A 142 12.86 18.42 -10.68
N PRO A 143 13.74 18.61 -11.68
CA PRO A 143 14.99 17.87 -11.74
C PRO A 143 15.80 18.10 -10.45
N SER A 144 16.46 17.07 -9.92
CA SER A 144 17.39 17.25 -8.81
C SER A 144 18.51 18.21 -9.21
N GLY A 145 18.88 19.14 -8.33
CA GLY A 145 19.97 20.10 -8.58
C GLY A 145 21.35 19.45 -8.80
N ARG A 146 21.50 18.16 -8.47
CA ARG A 146 22.65 17.31 -8.82
C ARG A 146 22.17 15.92 -9.25
N GLY A 147 22.78 15.36 -10.28
CA GLY A 147 22.49 14.01 -10.79
C GLY A 147 21.33 13.97 -11.79
N LEU A 148 20.79 12.78 -12.03
CA LEU A 148 19.70 12.53 -12.99
C LEU A 148 18.39 12.13 -12.31
N SER A 149 18.33 12.18 -10.98
CA SER A 149 17.11 11.95 -10.22
C SER A 149 16.14 13.12 -10.37
N ILE A 150 14.85 12.84 -10.23
CA ILE A 150 13.84 13.88 -10.02
C ILE A 150 13.69 14.15 -8.53
N ARG A 151 13.25 15.35 -8.16
CA ARG A 151 12.90 15.72 -6.79
C ARG A 151 11.38 15.84 -6.71
N LEU A 152 10.76 15.05 -5.84
CA LEU A 152 9.32 15.03 -5.61
C LEU A 152 9.02 15.37 -4.14
N PRO A 153 8.91 16.67 -3.79
CA PRO A 153 8.47 17.09 -2.47
C PRO A 153 6.98 16.85 -2.31
N TRP A 154 6.58 16.15 -1.25
CA TRP A 154 5.20 15.75 -1.04
C TRP A 154 4.76 16.02 0.41
N ARG A 155 3.45 16.21 0.57
CA ARG A 155 2.75 16.22 1.86
C ARG A 155 1.46 15.42 1.76
N ALA A 156 1.13 14.70 2.82
CA ALA A 156 -0.08 13.91 2.90
C ALA A 156 -0.66 13.95 4.31
N GLU A 157 -1.98 13.88 4.43
CA GLU A 157 -2.70 13.94 5.69
C GLU A 157 -3.96 13.07 5.67
N ASP A 158 -4.31 12.51 6.82
CA ASP A 158 -5.45 11.61 7.01
C ASP A 158 -5.84 11.58 8.50
N ASP A 159 -7.13 11.37 8.82
CA ASP A 159 -7.60 11.35 10.21
C ASP A 159 -7.19 10.10 11.00
N TRP A 160 -6.89 8.99 10.31
CA TRP A 160 -6.38 7.75 10.90
C TRP A 160 -4.97 7.36 10.43
N GLY A 161 -4.41 8.13 9.50
CA GLY A 161 -3.04 8.03 9.04
C GLY A 161 -2.94 7.43 7.64
N VAL A 162 -1.93 7.90 6.91
CA VAL A 162 -1.68 7.46 5.53
C VAL A 162 -0.90 6.14 5.56
N ALA A 163 -1.43 5.11 4.92
CA ALA A 163 -0.84 3.77 4.86
C ALA A 163 0.07 3.56 3.64
N ALA A 164 -0.19 4.25 2.52
CA ALA A 164 0.64 4.17 1.32
C ALA A 164 0.66 5.49 0.55
N LEU A 165 1.76 5.74 -0.15
CA LEU A 165 1.93 6.88 -1.03
C LEU A 165 2.58 6.43 -2.34
N ARG A 166 2.03 6.87 -3.47
CA ARG A 166 2.52 6.55 -4.80
C ARG A 166 2.63 7.79 -5.66
N ALA A 167 3.55 7.77 -6.63
CA ALA A 167 3.58 8.70 -7.74
C ALA A 167 3.19 7.97 -9.02
N GLU A 168 2.07 8.38 -9.61
CA GLU A 168 1.65 7.95 -10.95
C GLU A 168 2.19 8.95 -11.97
N ILE A 169 3.01 8.45 -12.90
CA ILE A 169 3.67 9.24 -13.93
C ILE A 169 3.09 8.82 -15.28
N ARG A 170 2.63 9.78 -16.08
CA ARG A 170 2.12 9.56 -17.44
C ARG A 170 2.88 10.41 -18.44
N LEU A 171 3.12 9.89 -19.64
CA LEU A 171 3.66 10.70 -20.74
C LEU A 171 2.66 11.80 -21.11
N ALA A 172 3.13 13.05 -21.17
CA ALA A 172 2.27 14.17 -21.56
C ALA A 172 1.79 14.04 -23.01
N ALA A 173 2.62 13.47 -23.89
CA ALA A 173 2.26 13.21 -25.29
C ALA A 173 1.26 12.04 -25.46
N ARG A 174 1.09 11.20 -24.43
CA ARG A 174 0.22 10.01 -24.47
C ARG A 174 -0.47 9.77 -23.12
N PRO A 175 -1.41 10.65 -22.71
CA PRO A 175 -2.02 10.61 -21.38
C PRO A 175 -2.86 9.35 -21.12
N GLU A 176 -3.54 8.83 -22.14
CA GLU A 176 -4.32 7.59 -22.09
C GLU A 176 -3.45 6.32 -22.17
N GLY A 177 -2.13 6.49 -22.25
CA GLY A 177 -1.18 5.37 -22.23
C GLY A 177 -1.07 4.71 -20.86
N GLY A 178 -0.24 3.65 -20.80
CA GLY A 178 0.18 3.08 -19.52
C GLY A 178 0.91 4.11 -18.66
N ALA A 179 0.67 4.07 -17.35
CA ALA A 179 1.35 4.90 -16.36
C ALA A 179 2.50 4.14 -15.69
N LEU A 180 3.57 4.85 -15.34
CA LEU A 180 4.62 4.37 -14.46
C LEU A 180 4.20 4.70 -13.02
N VAL A 181 4.06 3.69 -12.17
CA VAL A 181 3.70 3.86 -10.76
C VAL A 181 4.93 3.60 -9.91
N LEU A 182 5.28 4.57 -9.06
CA LEU A 182 6.38 4.46 -8.10
C LEU A 182 5.81 4.47 -6.68
N ASP A 183 6.12 3.47 -5.89
CA ASP A 183 5.84 3.50 -4.45
C ASP A 183 6.83 4.46 -3.76
N LEU A 184 6.30 5.43 -3.01
CA LEU A 184 7.10 6.39 -2.27
C LEU A 184 7.23 5.93 -0.81
N PRO A 185 8.46 5.82 -0.27
CA PRO A 185 8.64 5.36 1.10
C PRO A 185 8.04 6.36 2.08
N LEU A 186 7.22 5.85 2.99
CA LEU A 186 6.69 6.60 4.14
C LEU A 186 7.60 6.38 5.35
N PRO A 187 7.79 7.40 6.21
CA PRO A 187 8.41 7.18 7.51
C PRO A 187 7.53 6.24 8.35
N GLY A 188 8.15 5.46 9.24
CA GLY A 188 7.42 4.46 10.05
C GLY A 188 6.40 5.09 11.02
N GLY A 189 5.41 4.27 11.41
CA GLY A 189 4.20 4.71 12.10
C GLY A 189 3.13 5.17 11.11
N ASN A 190 1.86 5.19 11.50
CA ASN A 190 0.77 5.79 10.69
C ASN A 190 0.47 7.20 11.22
N PRO A 191 1.38 8.19 11.09
CA PRO A 191 1.07 9.53 11.55
C PRO A 191 0.02 10.16 10.63
N ARG A 192 -0.85 10.96 11.25
CA ARG A 192 -1.94 11.68 10.59
C ARG A 192 -1.46 12.74 9.59
N GLN A 193 -0.23 13.21 9.72
CA GLN A 193 0.38 14.21 8.84
C GLN A 193 1.81 13.82 8.53
N LEU A 194 2.14 13.88 7.24
CA LEU A 194 3.40 13.43 6.70
C LEU A 194 3.91 14.42 5.65
N ARG A 195 5.23 14.55 5.59
CA ARG A 195 5.92 15.24 4.51
C ARG A 195 7.24 14.57 4.22
N GLY A 196 7.69 14.66 2.99
CA GLY A 196 8.95 14.08 2.57
C GLY A 196 9.37 14.54 1.19
N VAL A 197 10.52 14.05 0.77
CA VAL A 197 11.03 14.25 -0.58
C VAL A 197 11.46 12.90 -1.11
N ALA A 198 10.84 12.45 -2.20
CA ALA A 198 11.32 11.30 -2.94
C ALA A 198 12.27 11.73 -4.05
N GLN A 199 13.33 10.95 -4.28
CA GLN A 199 14.33 11.23 -5.33
C GLN A 199 14.58 10.04 -6.25
N PRO A 200 13.56 9.52 -6.97
CA PRO A 200 13.77 8.40 -7.88
C PRO A 200 14.64 8.81 -9.07
N ASP A 201 15.52 7.91 -9.51
CA ASP A 201 16.29 8.04 -10.75
C ASP A 201 15.56 7.31 -11.89
N LEU A 202 15.10 8.07 -12.87
CA LEU A 202 14.40 7.57 -14.06
C LEU A 202 15.22 7.79 -15.34
N SER A 203 16.51 8.07 -15.22
CA SER A 203 17.38 8.39 -16.37
C SER A 203 17.55 7.24 -17.36
N ALA A 204 17.44 6.00 -16.89
CA ALA A 204 17.46 4.80 -17.71
C ALA A 204 16.06 4.44 -18.27
N HIS A 205 14.99 5.10 -17.82
CA HIS A 205 13.63 4.81 -18.28
C HIS A 205 13.46 5.20 -19.77
N PRO A 206 12.60 4.51 -20.56
CA PRO A 206 12.31 4.89 -21.95
C PRO A 206 11.79 6.32 -22.14
N TRP A 207 11.27 6.92 -21.07
CA TRP A 207 10.70 8.27 -21.08
C TRP A 207 11.68 9.36 -20.64
N ALA A 208 12.93 9.01 -20.31
CA ALA A 208 13.96 10.01 -20.02
C ALA A 208 14.02 11.06 -21.15
N GLY A 209 14.02 12.34 -20.80
CA GLY A 209 14.02 13.46 -21.75
C GLY A 209 12.65 13.86 -22.29
N LEU A 210 11.59 13.12 -21.96
CA LEU A 210 10.22 13.43 -22.38
C LEU A 210 9.42 14.18 -21.29
N PRO A 211 8.48 15.05 -21.69
CA PRO A 211 7.54 15.66 -20.76
C PRO A 211 6.55 14.63 -20.21
N VAL A 212 6.35 14.66 -18.90
CA VAL A 212 5.43 13.80 -18.16
C VAL A 212 4.51 14.64 -17.27
N GLN A 213 3.39 14.04 -16.89
CA GLN A 213 2.50 14.50 -15.84
C GLN A 213 2.61 13.55 -14.65
N ILE A 214 2.79 14.10 -13.45
CA ILE A 214 2.95 13.35 -12.21
C ILE A 214 1.77 13.66 -11.30
N ARG A 215 1.12 12.62 -10.78
CA ARG A 215 0.04 12.70 -9.80
C ARG A 215 0.41 11.87 -8.59
N LEU A 216 0.31 12.46 -7.40
CA LEU A 216 0.47 11.72 -6.15
C LEU A 216 -0.84 11.04 -5.78
N ILE A 217 -0.74 9.85 -5.22
CA ILE A 217 -1.86 9.04 -4.74
C ILE A 217 -1.54 8.60 -3.32
N ALA A 218 -2.34 9.06 -2.36
CA ALA A 218 -2.28 8.59 -0.99
C ALA A 218 -3.40 7.58 -0.75
N ARG A 219 -3.13 6.57 0.07
CA ARG A 219 -4.11 5.58 0.50
C ARG A 219 -4.05 5.42 2.00
N ASP A 220 -5.20 5.40 2.65
CA ASP A 220 -5.35 5.21 4.09
C ASP A 220 -5.40 3.72 4.46
N GLY A 221 -5.63 3.43 5.74
CA GLY A 221 -5.81 2.05 6.21
C GLY A 221 -7.17 1.44 5.86
N ALA A 222 -8.19 2.25 5.55
CA ALA A 222 -9.51 1.81 5.10
C ALA A 222 -9.59 1.54 3.58
N GLN A 223 -8.47 1.70 2.85
CA GLN A 223 -8.35 1.56 1.40
C GLN A 223 -8.99 2.69 0.57
N GLN A 224 -9.28 3.84 1.19
CA GLN A 224 -9.70 5.03 0.46
C GLN A 224 -8.48 5.70 -0.18
N GLU A 225 -8.68 6.31 -1.35
CA GLU A 225 -7.62 6.99 -2.09
C GLU A 225 -7.90 8.49 -2.23
N GLY A 226 -6.83 9.26 -2.14
CA GLY A 226 -6.79 10.68 -2.43
C GLY A 226 -5.75 11.01 -3.48
N TRP A 227 -6.04 12.00 -4.32
CA TRP A 227 -5.20 12.38 -5.45
C TRP A 227 -4.77 13.84 -5.37
N SER A 228 -3.53 14.11 -5.78
CA SER A 228 -3.07 15.49 -5.95
C SER A 228 -3.54 16.08 -7.27
N VAL A 229 -3.45 17.40 -7.40
CA VAL A 229 -3.42 18.05 -8.72
C VAL A 229 -2.21 17.52 -9.51
N PRO A 230 -2.34 17.20 -10.81
CA PRO A 230 -1.22 16.80 -11.64
C PRO A 230 -0.19 17.93 -11.79
N ALA A 231 1.09 17.58 -11.80
CA ALA A 231 2.19 18.51 -12.03
C ALA A 231 3.06 18.03 -13.21
N GLY A 232 3.42 18.96 -14.09
CA GLY A 232 4.26 18.68 -15.26
C GLY A 232 5.75 18.69 -14.93
N LEU A 233 6.51 17.79 -15.54
CA LEU A 233 7.97 17.73 -15.43
C LEU A 233 8.56 17.14 -16.73
N THR A 234 9.70 17.64 -17.21
CA THR A 234 10.50 16.90 -18.20
C THR A 234 11.46 15.99 -17.45
N LEU A 235 11.42 14.69 -17.72
CA LEU A 235 12.30 13.76 -17.04
C LEU A 235 13.77 14.06 -17.38
N PRO A 236 14.68 14.09 -16.39
CA PRO A 236 16.11 14.17 -16.66
C PRO A 236 16.56 13.02 -17.57
N GLU A 237 17.48 13.30 -18.47
CA GLU A 237 18.09 12.30 -19.35
C GLU A 237 19.61 12.32 -19.24
N ARG A 238 20.21 11.15 -19.44
CA ARG A 238 21.65 11.03 -19.60
C ARG A 238 22.04 11.66 -20.94
N SER A 239 23.06 12.53 -20.92
CA SER A 239 23.67 13.05 -22.15
C SER A 239 24.58 12.02 -22.79
N PHE A 240 24.42 11.80 -24.09
CA PHE A 240 25.29 10.93 -24.89
C PHE A 240 26.17 11.81 -25.79
N THR A 241 27.46 11.48 -25.90
CA THR A 241 28.41 12.21 -26.75
C THR A 241 28.60 11.54 -28.11
N HIS A 242 28.50 10.21 -28.15
CA HIS A 242 28.64 9.39 -29.34
C HIS A 242 27.48 9.64 -30.32
N PRO A 243 27.75 10.00 -31.59
CA PRO A 243 26.71 10.36 -32.55
C PRO A 243 25.65 9.27 -32.77
N VAL A 244 26.07 8.00 -32.87
CA VAL A 244 25.16 6.85 -32.99
C VAL A 244 24.29 6.69 -31.73
N ALA A 245 24.87 6.82 -30.53
CA ALA A 245 24.13 6.69 -29.28
C ALA A 245 23.06 7.79 -29.15
N ARG A 246 23.40 9.04 -29.48
CA ARG A 246 22.45 10.16 -29.54
C ARG A 246 21.29 9.86 -30.49
N ALA A 247 21.59 9.49 -31.73
CA ALA A 247 20.56 9.16 -32.72
C ALA A 247 19.68 7.99 -32.26
N LEU A 248 20.26 7.00 -31.61
CA LEU A 248 19.54 5.86 -31.07
C LEU A 248 18.60 6.25 -29.92
N MET A 249 19.01 7.18 -29.05
CA MET A 249 18.15 7.72 -27.99
C MET A 249 16.98 8.52 -28.55
N GLU A 250 17.14 9.23 -29.66
CA GLU A 250 16.03 9.89 -30.34
C GLU A 250 15.01 8.88 -30.90
N LEU A 251 15.48 7.79 -31.52
CA LEU A 251 14.58 6.72 -31.97
C LEU A 251 13.85 6.05 -30.81
N ARG A 252 14.54 5.84 -29.69
CA ARG A 252 13.97 5.29 -28.46
C ARG A 252 12.88 6.19 -27.88
N LYS A 253 13.10 7.50 -27.84
CA LYS A 253 12.12 8.51 -27.42
C LYS A 253 10.91 8.54 -28.35
N GLY A 254 11.12 8.46 -29.67
CA GLY A 254 10.05 8.35 -30.66
C GLY A 254 9.12 7.16 -30.41
N LEU A 255 9.69 5.97 -30.14
CA LEU A 255 8.92 4.78 -29.79
C LEU A 255 8.17 4.89 -28.44
N SER A 256 8.62 5.75 -27.52
CA SER A 256 7.91 6.00 -26.26
C SER A 256 6.67 6.86 -26.49
N VAL A 257 6.79 7.87 -27.35
CA VAL A 257 5.67 8.76 -27.72
C VAL A 257 4.63 7.98 -28.53
N ASP A 258 5.06 7.23 -29.54
CA ASP A 258 4.21 6.39 -30.37
C ASP A 258 4.80 4.97 -30.54
N PRO A 259 4.38 4.00 -29.73
CA PRO A 259 4.81 2.60 -29.88
C PRO A 259 4.36 1.92 -31.18
N ALA A 260 3.39 2.49 -31.91
CA ALA A 260 2.95 1.97 -33.20
C ALA A 260 3.87 2.44 -34.35
N ALA A 261 4.67 3.50 -34.15
CA ALA A 261 5.63 4.05 -35.12
C ALA A 261 6.89 3.17 -35.31
N ARG A 262 6.69 1.86 -35.53
CA ARG A 262 7.75 0.87 -35.71
C ARG A 262 8.52 1.05 -37.01
N GLU A 263 7.84 1.44 -38.09
CA GLU A 263 8.48 1.58 -39.40
C GLU A 263 9.46 2.77 -39.43
N PRO A 264 9.10 3.98 -38.96
CA PRO A 264 10.08 5.07 -38.80
C PRO A 264 11.28 4.67 -37.94
N ALA A 265 11.06 3.97 -36.82
CA ALA A 265 12.15 3.50 -35.97
C ALA A 265 13.06 2.51 -36.70
N ARG A 266 12.50 1.56 -37.46
CA ARG A 266 13.24 0.61 -38.31
C ARG A 266 14.09 1.32 -39.36
N LEU A 267 13.53 2.30 -40.06
CA LEU A 267 14.25 3.07 -41.08
C LEU A 267 15.41 3.85 -40.45
N GLY A 268 15.20 4.43 -39.26
CA GLY A 268 16.27 5.06 -38.48
C GLY A 268 17.38 4.09 -38.11
N LEU A 269 17.04 2.89 -37.62
CA LEU A 269 18.02 1.85 -37.32
C LEU A 269 18.77 1.38 -38.58
N ASP A 270 18.10 1.27 -39.73
CA ASP A 270 18.73 0.93 -41.01
C ASP A 270 19.70 2.02 -41.48
N ALA A 271 19.36 3.30 -41.31
CA ALA A 271 20.24 4.42 -41.63
C ALA A 271 21.48 4.48 -40.73
N LEU A 272 21.37 4.04 -39.47
CA LEU A 272 22.52 3.87 -38.58
C LEU A 272 23.36 2.66 -39.01
N ALA A 273 22.73 1.53 -39.34
CA ALA A 273 23.40 0.31 -39.78
C ALA A 273 24.12 0.45 -41.13
N ALA A 274 23.72 1.41 -41.96
CA ALA A 274 24.35 1.69 -43.25
C ALA A 274 25.80 2.22 -43.13
N ARG A 275 26.23 2.62 -41.92
CA ARG A 275 27.58 3.11 -41.63
C ARG A 275 28.23 2.31 -40.49
N PRO A 276 28.66 1.06 -40.73
CA PRO A 276 29.26 0.22 -39.68
C PRO A 276 30.48 0.86 -39.01
N GLU A 277 31.28 1.64 -39.74
CA GLU A 277 32.43 2.39 -39.24
C GLU A 277 32.06 3.43 -38.16
N ALA A 278 30.81 3.92 -38.16
CA ALA A 278 30.33 4.86 -37.15
C ALA A 278 30.17 4.24 -35.75
N PHE A 279 30.29 2.91 -35.62
CA PHE A 279 30.32 2.18 -34.35
C PHE A 279 31.74 2.03 -33.79
N GLU A 280 32.72 2.70 -34.41
CA GLU A 280 34.12 2.68 -34.01
C GLU A 280 34.68 1.24 -33.91
N ASN A 281 34.29 0.37 -34.86
CA ASN A 281 34.65 -1.05 -34.95
C ASN A 281 34.11 -1.96 -33.82
N ASP A 282 33.13 -1.52 -33.03
CA ASP A 282 32.41 -2.39 -32.11
C ASP A 282 31.38 -3.27 -32.85
N ILE A 283 31.82 -4.45 -33.27
CA ILE A 283 31.00 -5.45 -33.98
C ILE A 283 29.85 -5.93 -33.11
N THR A 284 30.06 -6.09 -31.80
CA THR A 284 29.03 -6.61 -30.88
C THR A 284 27.84 -5.67 -30.84
N THR A 285 28.12 -4.37 -30.67
CA THR A 285 27.09 -3.35 -30.61
C THR A 285 26.40 -3.14 -31.96
N PHE A 286 27.14 -3.23 -33.07
CA PHE A 286 26.57 -3.23 -34.41
C PHE A 286 25.60 -4.41 -34.64
N LEU A 287 25.97 -5.63 -34.24
CA LEU A 287 25.11 -6.81 -34.35
C LEU A 287 23.88 -6.69 -33.44
N ALA A 288 24.03 -6.15 -32.24
CA ALA A 288 22.90 -5.89 -31.34
C ALA A 288 21.87 -4.91 -31.95
N LEU A 289 22.34 -3.88 -32.66
CA LEU A 289 21.46 -2.97 -33.41
C LEU A 289 20.65 -3.70 -34.48
N ARG A 290 21.31 -4.59 -35.25
CA ARG A 290 20.66 -5.42 -36.27
C ARG A 290 19.59 -6.34 -35.67
N VAL A 291 19.87 -6.93 -34.51
CA VAL A 291 18.90 -7.74 -33.76
C VAL A 291 17.71 -6.90 -33.31
N THR A 292 17.95 -5.71 -32.75
CA THR A 292 16.91 -4.75 -32.34
C THR A 292 15.98 -4.41 -33.50
N ARG A 293 16.56 -4.07 -34.66
CA ARG A 293 15.84 -3.77 -35.90
C ARG A 293 15.03 -4.97 -36.40
N HIS A 294 15.59 -6.18 -36.36
CA HIS A 294 14.89 -7.40 -36.77
C HIS A 294 13.71 -7.72 -35.85
N ARG A 295 13.87 -7.54 -34.54
CA ARG A 295 12.80 -7.72 -33.55
C ARG A 295 11.61 -6.81 -33.84
N LEU A 296 11.85 -5.52 -34.06
CA LEU A 296 10.79 -4.57 -34.44
C LEU A 296 10.08 -4.94 -35.75
N GLN A 297 10.77 -5.62 -36.67
CA GLN A 297 10.21 -6.06 -37.95
C GLN A 297 9.33 -7.31 -37.82
N ARG A 298 9.80 -8.32 -37.09
CA ARG A 298 9.20 -9.66 -37.07
C ARG A 298 8.20 -9.84 -35.94
N ASP A 299 8.50 -9.33 -34.75
CA ASP A 299 7.66 -9.51 -33.58
C ASP A 299 6.63 -8.37 -33.49
N ARG A 300 5.35 -8.69 -33.70
CA ARG A 300 4.25 -7.72 -33.71
C ARG A 300 3.68 -7.43 -32.32
N ARG A 301 4.13 -8.15 -31.28
CA ARG A 301 3.61 -7.98 -29.91
C ARG A 301 4.03 -6.62 -29.33
N PRO A 302 3.22 -5.97 -28.48
CA PRO A 302 3.59 -4.70 -27.83
C PRO A 302 4.90 -4.78 -27.03
N GLU A 303 5.17 -5.91 -26.39
CA GLU A 303 6.36 -6.17 -25.57
C GLU A 303 7.65 -6.03 -26.38
N ALA A 304 7.61 -6.36 -27.68
CA ALA A 304 8.76 -6.23 -28.57
C ALA A 304 9.27 -4.79 -28.68
N VAL A 305 8.39 -3.79 -28.51
CA VAL A 305 8.80 -2.37 -28.49
C VAL A 305 9.57 -2.06 -27.22
N VAL A 306 9.07 -2.52 -26.06
CA VAL A 306 9.72 -2.33 -24.76
C VAL A 306 11.11 -2.99 -24.76
N GLU A 307 11.20 -4.22 -25.25
CA GLU A 307 12.45 -4.95 -25.39
C GLU A 307 13.43 -4.24 -26.34
N ALA A 308 12.94 -3.75 -27.49
CA ALA A 308 13.75 -2.98 -28.43
C ALA A 308 14.28 -1.69 -27.80
N GLN A 309 13.44 -0.95 -27.05
CA GLN A 309 13.86 0.25 -26.33
C GLN A 309 14.90 -0.05 -25.23
N GLY A 310 14.82 -1.24 -24.61
CA GLY A 310 15.83 -1.75 -23.69
C GLY A 310 17.16 -2.03 -24.38
N LEU A 311 17.14 -2.73 -25.51
CA LEU A 311 18.34 -2.99 -26.32
C LEU A 311 18.97 -1.69 -26.85
N MET A 312 18.15 -0.74 -27.30
CA MET A 312 18.62 0.59 -27.72
C MET A 312 19.39 1.30 -26.61
N TRP A 313 18.88 1.24 -25.37
CA TRP A 313 19.58 1.79 -24.20
C TRP A 313 20.91 1.09 -23.94
N GLN A 314 20.93 -0.24 -23.91
CA GLN A 314 22.15 -1.02 -23.67
C GLN A 314 23.22 -0.74 -24.73
N ILE A 315 22.84 -0.67 -26.01
CA ILE A 315 23.71 -0.30 -27.13
C ILE A 315 24.30 1.10 -26.93
N ALA A 316 23.46 2.08 -26.59
CA ALA A 316 23.91 3.45 -26.40
C ALA A 316 24.90 3.58 -25.24
N VAL A 317 24.63 2.89 -24.12
CA VAL A 317 25.53 2.86 -22.96
C VAL A 317 26.86 2.20 -23.32
N ALA A 318 26.83 1.04 -23.98
CA ALA A 318 28.04 0.32 -24.39
C ALA A 318 28.94 1.15 -25.32
N LEU A 319 28.35 1.90 -26.27
CA LEU A 319 29.11 2.80 -27.15
C LEU A 319 29.80 3.94 -26.39
N GLU A 320 29.13 4.54 -25.39
CA GLU A 320 29.75 5.60 -24.58
C GLU A 320 30.88 5.06 -23.69
N GLU A 321 30.66 3.92 -23.03
CA GLU A 321 31.64 3.31 -22.15
C GLU A 321 32.88 2.85 -22.94
N GLY A 322 32.67 2.15 -24.06
CA GLY A 322 33.77 1.73 -24.94
C GLY A 322 34.55 2.89 -25.55
N ARG A 323 33.89 4.04 -25.82
CA ARG A 323 34.58 5.27 -26.24
C ARG A 323 35.41 5.88 -25.11
N THR A 324 34.88 5.89 -23.89
CA THR A 324 35.56 6.41 -22.70
C THR A 324 36.84 5.62 -22.43
N ASP A 325 36.76 4.29 -22.45
CA ASP A 325 37.91 3.40 -22.25
C ASP A 325 39.01 3.63 -23.29
N ARG A 326 38.64 3.79 -24.57
CA ARG A 326 39.60 4.07 -25.65
C ARG A 326 40.23 5.45 -25.52
N THR A 327 39.45 6.46 -25.15
CA THR A 327 39.95 7.81 -24.92
C THR A 327 40.96 7.83 -23.76
N ALA A 328 40.68 7.08 -22.69
CA ALA A 328 41.60 6.93 -21.56
C ALA A 328 42.92 6.26 -21.97
N ARG A 329 42.87 5.20 -22.77
CA ARG A 329 44.08 4.54 -23.31
C ARG A 329 44.89 5.46 -24.22
N ALA A 330 44.24 6.14 -25.17
CA ALA A 330 44.91 7.08 -26.07
C ALA A 330 45.59 8.23 -25.31
N LEU A 331 44.97 8.74 -24.24
CA LEU A 331 45.61 9.75 -23.37
C LEU A 331 46.82 9.18 -22.63
N ALA A 332 46.75 7.94 -22.14
CA ALA A 332 47.87 7.28 -21.48
C ALA A 332 49.05 7.10 -22.44
N GLU A 333 48.79 6.62 -23.67
CA GLU A 333 49.79 6.46 -24.73
C GLU A 333 50.40 7.82 -25.14
N ALA A 334 49.58 8.86 -25.35
CA ALA A 334 50.07 10.19 -25.67
C ALA A 334 50.96 10.78 -24.55
N ARG A 335 50.64 10.50 -23.28
CA ARG A 335 51.46 10.90 -22.13
C ARG A 335 52.76 10.12 -22.03
N GLU A 336 52.81 8.87 -22.49
CA GLU A 336 54.03 8.08 -22.58
C GLU A 336 54.93 8.61 -23.70
N ALA A 337 54.38 8.78 -24.90
CA ALA A 337 55.10 9.33 -26.05
C ALA A 337 55.69 10.72 -25.76
N LEU A 338 54.96 11.57 -25.02
CA LEU A 338 55.48 12.86 -24.56
C LEU A 338 56.65 12.70 -23.56
N ARG A 339 56.56 11.74 -22.63
CA ARG A 339 57.64 11.48 -21.68
C ARG A 339 58.89 10.95 -22.36
N GLU A 340 58.73 10.04 -23.34
CA GLU A 340 59.82 9.54 -24.16
C GLU A 340 60.48 10.67 -24.97
N ALA A 341 59.69 11.52 -25.64
CA ALA A 341 60.20 12.66 -26.41
C ALA A 341 60.97 13.66 -25.54
N LEU A 342 60.53 13.91 -24.29
CA LEU A 342 61.26 14.75 -23.34
C LEU A 342 62.56 14.10 -22.88
N ALA A 343 62.56 12.79 -22.60
CA ALA A 343 63.75 12.05 -22.20
C ALA A 343 64.80 11.93 -23.33
N GLU A 344 64.37 11.89 -24.58
CA GLU A 344 65.25 11.95 -25.76
C GLU A 344 65.83 13.36 -25.98
N ALA A 345 65.06 14.42 -25.70
CA ALA A 345 65.53 15.80 -25.82
C ALA A 345 66.54 16.22 -24.73
N GLU A 346 66.59 15.49 -23.62
CA GLU A 346 67.55 15.71 -22.52
C GLU A 346 68.87 14.91 -22.68
N ARG A 347 69.00 14.08 -23.73
CA ARG A 347 70.25 13.38 -24.09
C ARG A 347 71.03 14.12 -25.17
#